data_AF-A0A165U2I4-F1
#
_entry.id   AF-A0A165U2I4-F1
#
_cell.length_a   1.000
_cell.length_b   1.000
_cell.length_c   1.000
_cell.angle_alpha   90.00
_cell.angle_beta   90.00
_cell.angle_gamma   90.00
#
_symmetry.space_group_name_H-M   'P 1'
#
loop_
_entity.id
_entity.type
_entity.pdbx_description
1 polymer ?
#
loop_
_entity_poly.entity_id
_entity_poly.type
_entity_poly.pdbx_seq_one_letter_code
_entity_poly.pdbx_strand_id
1 'polypeptide(L)'
;MGGFRPLGELDASCFGEVRLMHPDEDWPIYREKPLWPLCQLNLSAAPYRPSNLEDIALITVFISESYMDMASNVVDCTDVSPYAGWFLRAYKETGDLVPVTPPTHKSLLRPFEARWDSRVYEDYPTHDTLPIDFDELGLGDYYEQSGVGTLDATKLGGWPSCIQSEPWWYFDEEDQKFEYALQIGSEDKAGWMWGDTGSGFIARSKTNPNYWALDFQFY
;
A
#
# COMPACT_ATOMS: atom_id res chain seq x y z
N MET A 1 -3.95 -1.17 -13.84
CA MET A 1 -3.41 -2.49 -14.23
C MET A 1 -3.93 -2.98 -15.58
N GLY A 2 -3.04 -3.45 -16.47
CA GLY A 2 -3.40 -4.08 -17.76
C GLY A 2 -3.76 -3.12 -18.88
N GLY A 3 -4.03 -3.66 -20.08
CA GLY A 3 -4.26 -2.86 -21.29
C GLY A 3 -2.96 -2.44 -22.00
N PHE A 4 -1.81 -2.97 -21.56
CA PHE A 4 -0.51 -2.79 -22.18
C PHE A 4 0.25 -4.12 -22.22
N ARG A 5 1.25 -4.21 -23.10
CA ARG A 5 2.17 -5.36 -23.15
C ARG A 5 3.18 -5.26 -21.99
N PRO A 6 3.33 -6.29 -21.14
CA PRO A 6 4.33 -6.31 -20.07
C PRO A 6 5.75 -6.12 -20.63
N LEU A 7 6.57 -5.37 -19.92
CA LEU A 7 7.99 -5.18 -20.26
C LEU A 7 8.85 -6.33 -19.74
N GLY A 8 8.45 -6.93 -18.62
CA GLY A 8 9.19 -8.05 -18.01
C GLY A 8 10.45 -7.61 -17.25
N GLU A 9 10.59 -6.30 -16.98
CA GLU A 9 11.66 -5.78 -16.12
C GLU A 9 11.48 -6.28 -14.69
N LEU A 10 12.57 -6.65 -14.04
CA LEU A 10 12.52 -7.23 -12.68
C LEU A 10 12.05 -6.23 -11.65
N ASP A 11 12.37 -4.96 -11.83
CA ASP A 11 11.96 -3.86 -10.98
C ASP A 11 10.64 -3.23 -11.42
N ALA A 12 9.91 -3.78 -12.39
CA ALA A 12 8.60 -3.25 -12.74
C ALA A 12 7.64 -3.36 -11.54
N SER A 13 6.70 -2.41 -11.44
CA SER A 13 5.57 -2.55 -10.53
C SER A 13 4.71 -3.73 -10.97
N CYS A 14 4.23 -4.53 -10.04
CA CYS A 14 3.38 -5.69 -10.29
C CYS A 14 2.57 -6.09 -9.06
N PHE A 15 1.50 -6.84 -9.29
CA PHE A 15 0.68 -7.46 -8.27
C PHE A 15 0.75 -8.97 -8.37
N GLY A 16 0.53 -9.64 -7.23
CA GLY A 16 0.53 -11.10 -7.14
C GLY A 16 1.91 -11.74 -7.26
N GLU A 17 2.97 -10.95 -7.18
CA GLU A 17 4.35 -11.39 -7.24
C GLU A 17 5.28 -10.35 -6.58
N VAL A 18 6.41 -10.83 -6.08
CA VAL A 18 7.57 -10.03 -5.67
C VAL A 18 8.76 -10.65 -6.39
N ARG A 19 9.51 -9.82 -7.13
CA ARG A 19 10.55 -10.27 -8.05
C ARG A 19 11.94 -10.00 -7.52
N LEU A 20 12.09 -8.99 -6.67
CA LEU A 20 13.37 -8.52 -6.14
C LEU A 20 13.38 -8.51 -4.62
N MET A 21 14.48 -8.99 -4.03
CA MET A 21 14.78 -8.92 -2.60
C MET A 21 16.30 -8.76 -2.38
N HIS A 22 16.73 -8.36 -1.19
CA HIS A 22 18.15 -8.41 -0.84
C HIS A 22 18.58 -9.88 -0.66
N PRO A 23 19.81 -10.29 -1.04
CA PRO A 23 20.25 -11.69 -0.96
C PRO A 23 20.24 -12.28 0.46
N ASP A 24 20.35 -11.43 1.47
CA ASP A 24 20.37 -11.82 2.89
C ASP A 24 18.98 -11.81 3.55
N GLU A 25 17.91 -11.54 2.78
CA GLU A 25 16.54 -11.50 3.28
C GLU A 25 15.81 -12.83 3.11
N ASP A 26 15.20 -13.32 4.18
CA ASP A 26 14.28 -14.45 4.11
C ASP A 26 12.88 -14.04 3.63
N TRP A 27 12.13 -14.95 3.04
CA TRP A 27 10.72 -14.68 2.74
C TRP A 27 9.93 -14.52 4.05
N PRO A 28 9.07 -13.49 4.22
CA PRO A 28 8.38 -13.28 5.48
C PRO A 28 7.35 -14.38 5.76
N ILE A 29 7.30 -14.84 7.02
CA ILE A 29 6.48 -15.96 7.48
C ILE A 29 5.54 -15.48 8.59
N TYR A 30 4.28 -15.90 8.52
CA TYR A 30 3.29 -15.70 9.57
C TYR A 30 2.59 -17.03 9.88
N ARG A 31 2.54 -17.40 11.17
CA ARG A 31 1.97 -18.69 11.63
C ARG A 31 2.49 -19.90 10.83
N GLU A 32 3.82 -19.97 10.66
CA GLU A 32 4.54 -21.03 9.93
C GLU A 32 4.21 -21.12 8.42
N LYS A 33 3.47 -20.16 7.87
CA LYS A 33 3.17 -20.08 6.43
C LYS A 33 3.87 -18.86 5.81
N PRO A 34 4.41 -18.98 4.58
CA PRO A 34 4.90 -17.82 3.86
C PRO A 34 3.74 -16.84 3.60
N LEU A 35 3.98 -15.55 3.80
CA LEU A 35 3.04 -14.52 3.38
C LEU A 35 2.92 -14.51 1.85
N TRP A 36 1.76 -14.12 1.33
CA TRP A 36 1.53 -13.98 -0.10
C TRP A 36 2.20 -12.72 -0.63
N PRO A 37 2.78 -12.75 -1.84
CA PRO A 37 3.36 -11.56 -2.45
C PRO A 37 2.26 -10.67 -3.02
N LEU A 38 1.77 -9.71 -2.23
CA LEU A 38 0.67 -8.85 -2.64
C LEU A 38 1.07 -7.99 -3.85
N CYS A 39 2.18 -7.26 -3.72
CA CYS A 39 2.69 -6.44 -4.80
C CYS A 39 4.17 -6.07 -4.61
N GLN A 40 4.78 -5.68 -5.72
CA GLN A 40 6.03 -4.93 -5.78
C GLN A 40 5.74 -3.62 -6.50
N LEU A 41 6.19 -2.49 -5.96
CA LEU A 41 5.90 -1.17 -6.46
C LEU A 41 7.21 -0.41 -6.66
N ASN A 42 7.50 -0.02 -7.90
CA ASN A 42 8.66 0.80 -8.25
C ASN A 42 8.28 2.27 -8.19
N LEU A 43 8.60 2.88 -7.05
CA LEU A 43 8.30 4.28 -6.76
C LEU A 43 9.15 5.21 -7.66
N SER A 44 10.30 4.73 -8.14
CA SER A 44 11.15 5.47 -9.09
C SER A 44 10.49 5.76 -10.44
N ALA A 45 9.55 4.91 -10.84
CA ALA A 45 8.79 5.09 -12.08
C ALA A 45 7.49 5.90 -11.90
N ALA A 46 7.14 6.31 -10.67
CA ALA A 46 5.89 7.00 -10.40
C ALA A 46 5.93 8.47 -10.87
N PRO A 47 4.83 9.02 -11.43
CA PRO A 47 4.77 10.42 -11.85
C PRO A 47 4.82 11.38 -10.64
N TYR A 48 4.32 10.92 -9.50
CA TYR A 48 4.33 11.65 -8.23
C TYR A 48 4.85 10.73 -7.11
N ARG A 49 5.62 11.31 -6.20
CA ARG A 49 6.08 10.65 -4.98
C ARG A 49 5.92 11.62 -3.81
N PRO A 50 5.20 11.25 -2.73
CA PRO A 50 5.07 12.11 -1.57
C PRO A 50 6.42 12.22 -0.84
N SER A 51 6.58 13.31 -0.08
CA SER A 51 7.82 13.65 0.66
C SER A 51 8.30 12.51 1.57
N ASN A 52 7.38 11.84 2.26
CA ASN A 52 7.67 10.70 3.14
C ASN A 52 8.08 9.41 2.41
N LEU A 53 8.17 9.43 1.07
CA LEU A 53 8.64 8.32 0.23
C LEU A 53 9.78 8.69 -0.71
N GLU A 54 10.30 9.94 -0.66
CA GLU A 54 11.35 10.43 -1.57
C GLU A 54 12.62 9.58 -1.54
N ASP A 55 12.97 9.01 -0.39
CA ASP A 55 14.14 8.15 -0.19
C ASP A 55 13.92 6.68 -0.58
N ILE A 56 12.73 6.29 -1.03
CA ILE A 56 12.38 4.89 -1.33
C ILE A 56 12.23 4.70 -2.84
N ALA A 57 12.99 3.76 -3.41
CA ALA A 57 12.94 3.40 -4.83
C ALA A 57 11.94 2.27 -5.12
N LEU A 58 11.84 1.28 -4.23
CA LEU A 58 11.01 0.09 -4.41
C LEU A 58 10.37 -0.32 -3.09
N ILE A 59 9.10 -0.71 -3.13
CA ILE A 59 8.39 -1.33 -2.01
C ILE A 59 7.94 -2.72 -2.42
N THR A 60 8.04 -3.69 -1.51
CA THR A 60 7.40 -5.01 -1.66
C THR A 60 6.47 -5.23 -0.48
N VAL A 61 5.23 -5.64 -0.75
CA VAL A 61 4.21 -5.87 0.27
C VAL A 61 3.82 -7.34 0.25
N PHE A 62 3.76 -7.91 1.45
CA PHE A 62 3.39 -9.29 1.69
C PHE A 62 2.20 -9.33 2.64
N ILE A 63 1.29 -10.26 2.44
CA ILE A 63 0.06 -10.34 3.22
C ILE A 63 -0.42 -11.77 3.43
N SER A 64 -1.02 -12.04 4.58
CA SER A 64 -1.58 -13.34 4.94
C SER A 64 -2.96 -13.52 4.32
N GLU A 65 -3.33 -14.77 4.04
CA GLU A 65 -4.71 -15.14 3.70
C GLU A 65 -5.70 -14.77 4.81
N SER A 66 -5.22 -14.74 6.05
CA SER A 66 -5.98 -14.39 7.26
C SER A 66 -5.61 -13.00 7.76
N TYR A 67 -5.36 -12.04 6.86
CA TYR A 67 -4.98 -10.67 7.25
C TYR A 67 -6.01 -10.00 8.17
N MET A 68 -7.29 -10.39 8.07
CA MET A 68 -8.35 -9.90 8.96
C MET A 68 -8.16 -10.30 10.43
N ASP A 69 -7.40 -11.37 10.71
CA ASP A 69 -7.15 -11.87 12.07
C ASP A 69 -5.83 -11.35 12.67
N MET A 70 -5.21 -10.33 12.06
CA MET A 70 -3.90 -9.85 12.49
C MET A 70 -3.98 -9.12 13.83
N ALA A 71 -3.03 -9.42 14.72
CA ALA A 71 -2.98 -8.83 16.07
C ALA A 71 -2.22 -7.50 16.11
N SER A 72 -1.40 -7.21 15.10
CA SER A 72 -0.66 -5.96 14.96
C SER A 72 -0.85 -5.41 13.56
N ASN A 73 -1.16 -4.12 13.50
CA ASN A 73 -1.28 -3.32 12.29
C ASN A 73 0.01 -2.51 12.02
N VAL A 74 1.01 -2.58 12.90
CA VAL A 74 2.33 -1.93 12.75
C VAL A 74 3.44 -2.97 12.59
N VAL A 75 4.40 -2.71 11.70
CA VAL A 75 5.57 -3.56 11.42
C VAL A 75 6.85 -2.74 11.35
N ASP A 76 7.98 -3.36 11.72
CA ASP A 76 9.33 -2.89 11.37
C ASP A 76 9.71 -3.48 10.01
N CYS A 77 9.98 -2.66 8.99
CA CYS A 77 10.31 -3.16 7.66
C CYS A 77 11.68 -3.87 7.58
N THR A 78 12.45 -3.87 8.67
CA THR A 78 13.76 -4.54 8.77
C THR A 78 13.72 -5.80 9.64
N ASP A 79 12.64 -6.04 10.38
CA ASP A 79 12.50 -7.20 11.28
C ASP A 79 11.12 -7.86 11.13
N VAL A 80 11.11 -9.08 10.60
CA VAL A 80 9.87 -9.82 10.33
C VAL A 80 9.25 -10.29 11.64
N SER A 81 8.13 -9.67 12.02
CA SER A 81 7.35 -10.11 13.17
C SER A 81 6.52 -11.36 12.85
N PRO A 82 6.62 -12.44 13.65
CA PRO A 82 5.78 -13.62 13.47
C PRO A 82 4.31 -13.39 13.87
N TYR A 83 3.99 -12.21 14.43
CA TYR A 83 2.66 -11.83 14.90
C TYR A 83 1.90 -10.90 13.95
N ALA A 84 2.58 -10.34 12.95
CA ALA A 84 1.96 -9.47 11.95
C ALA A 84 1.49 -10.29 10.73
N GLY A 85 0.20 -10.20 10.40
CA GLY A 85 -0.38 -10.85 9.23
C GLY A 85 -0.03 -10.17 7.90
N TRP A 86 0.85 -9.17 7.92
CA TRP A 86 1.35 -8.44 6.77
C TRP A 86 2.82 -8.06 7.01
N PHE A 87 3.53 -7.75 5.94
CA PHE A 87 4.90 -7.25 6.01
C PHE A 87 5.19 -6.35 4.82
N LEU A 88 6.05 -5.36 5.01
CA LEU A 88 6.49 -4.46 3.95
C LEU A 88 8.00 -4.34 4.02
N ARG A 89 8.66 -4.37 2.86
CA ARG A 89 10.04 -3.90 2.71
C ARG A 89 10.08 -2.65 1.89
N ALA A 90 10.94 -1.72 2.31
CA ALA A 90 11.18 -0.46 1.64
C ALA A 90 12.67 -0.38 1.29
N TYR A 91 12.98 -0.40 0.00
CA TYR A 91 14.34 -0.33 -0.51
C TYR A 91 14.64 1.07 -1.01
N LYS A 92 15.74 1.64 -0.51
CA LYS A 92 16.18 2.97 -0.95
C LYS A 92 16.69 2.99 -2.38
N GLU A 93 17.28 1.88 -2.81
CA GLU A 93 17.86 1.68 -4.13
C GLU A 93 17.60 0.24 -4.59
N THR A 94 17.65 -0.01 -5.90
CA THR A 94 17.43 -1.35 -6.48
C THR A 94 18.70 -2.07 -6.92
N GLY A 95 19.87 -1.41 -6.86
CA GLY A 95 21.13 -1.90 -7.44
C GLY A 95 21.67 -3.20 -6.84
N ASP A 96 21.41 -3.43 -5.55
CA ASP A 96 21.87 -4.63 -4.83
C ASP A 96 20.76 -5.69 -4.68
N LEU A 97 19.58 -5.46 -5.26
CA LEU A 97 18.50 -6.42 -5.21
C LEU A 97 18.70 -7.54 -6.24
N VAL A 98 18.39 -8.75 -5.83
CA VAL A 98 18.52 -9.95 -6.66
C VAL A 98 17.15 -10.55 -6.99
N PRO A 99 17.01 -11.23 -8.15
CA PRO A 99 15.81 -11.99 -8.45
C PRO A 99 15.51 -13.01 -7.35
N VAL A 100 14.25 -13.05 -6.89
CA VAL A 100 13.79 -14.03 -5.90
C VAL A 100 12.77 -14.99 -6.52
N THR A 101 12.83 -16.25 -6.11
CA THR A 101 11.75 -17.21 -6.38
C THR A 101 10.89 -17.33 -5.14
N PRO A 102 9.58 -17.01 -5.20
CA PRO A 102 8.70 -17.13 -4.05
C PRO A 102 8.64 -18.59 -3.58
N PRO A 103 8.55 -18.84 -2.26
CA PRO A 103 8.27 -20.17 -1.75
C PRO A 103 6.88 -20.64 -2.22
N THR A 104 6.68 -21.95 -2.27
CA THR A 104 5.37 -22.53 -2.62
C THR A 104 4.28 -22.02 -1.67
N HIS A 105 3.27 -21.37 -2.22
CA HIS A 105 2.11 -20.86 -1.48
C HIS A 105 0.79 -21.22 -2.18
N LYS A 106 -0.32 -21.10 -1.46
CA LYS A 106 -1.68 -21.35 -1.97
C LYS A 106 -2.44 -20.07 -2.33
N SER A 107 -1.73 -18.94 -2.50
CA SER A 107 -2.33 -17.68 -2.89
C SER A 107 -3.19 -17.80 -4.15
N LEU A 108 -4.32 -17.10 -4.13
CA LEU A 108 -5.18 -16.91 -5.30
C LEU A 108 -4.71 -15.76 -6.20
N LEU A 109 -3.64 -15.07 -5.78
CA LEU A 109 -3.09 -13.95 -6.52
C LEU A 109 -2.54 -14.40 -7.88
N ARG A 110 -2.76 -13.57 -8.89
CA ARG A 110 -2.27 -13.75 -10.25
C ARG A 110 -1.21 -12.69 -10.55
N PRO A 111 0.02 -13.09 -10.95
CA PRO A 111 1.05 -12.17 -11.37
C PRO A 111 0.55 -11.25 -12.49
N PHE A 112 0.67 -9.94 -12.28
CA PHE A 112 0.23 -8.95 -13.26
C PHE A 112 1.06 -7.67 -13.18
N GLU A 113 1.67 -7.28 -14.30
CA GLU A 113 2.44 -6.04 -14.37
C GLU A 113 1.51 -4.82 -14.25
N ALA A 114 1.96 -3.83 -13.48
CA ALA A 114 1.29 -2.57 -13.23
C ALA A 114 2.14 -1.40 -13.76
N ARG A 115 1.47 -0.32 -14.13
CA ARG A 115 2.11 0.94 -14.52
C ARG A 115 1.42 2.08 -13.80
N TRP A 116 2.22 3.05 -13.40
CA TRP A 116 1.72 4.27 -12.82
C TRP A 116 0.99 5.13 -13.85
N ASP A 117 0.07 5.92 -13.33
CA ASP A 117 -0.81 6.83 -14.05
C ASP A 117 -0.76 8.18 -13.33
N SER A 118 -0.91 9.28 -14.07
CA SER A 118 -0.87 10.64 -13.52
C SER A 118 -2.18 11.10 -12.89
N ARG A 119 -3.25 10.29 -12.91
CA ARG A 119 -4.55 10.63 -12.29
C ARG A 119 -4.49 10.96 -10.80
N VAL A 120 -3.41 10.64 -10.10
CA VAL A 120 -3.21 11.08 -8.70
C VAL A 120 -3.20 12.61 -8.55
N TYR A 121 -2.92 13.37 -9.62
CA TYR A 121 -3.05 14.84 -9.60
C TYR A 121 -4.50 15.33 -9.63
N GLU A 122 -5.45 14.44 -9.91
CA GLU A 122 -6.89 14.68 -9.91
C GLU A 122 -7.56 13.98 -8.71
N ASP A 123 -6.77 13.65 -7.68
CA ASP A 123 -7.23 13.02 -6.44
C ASP A 123 -7.59 14.09 -5.40
N TYR A 124 -8.79 14.00 -4.83
CA TYR A 124 -9.32 14.99 -3.89
C TYR A 124 -9.65 14.35 -2.53
N PRO A 125 -9.58 15.12 -1.42
CA PRO A 125 -9.89 14.61 -0.10
C PRO A 125 -11.38 14.29 0.05
N THR A 126 -11.67 13.40 1.00
CA THR A 126 -13.00 13.24 1.59
C THR A 126 -13.22 14.25 2.72
N HIS A 127 -14.46 14.34 3.18
CA HIS A 127 -14.83 15.03 4.43
C HIS A 127 -13.88 14.69 5.59
N ASP A 128 -13.62 13.40 5.79
CA ASP A 128 -12.87 12.91 6.95
C ASP A 128 -11.35 13.07 6.85
N THR A 129 -10.84 13.41 5.65
CA THR A 129 -9.40 13.42 5.40
C THR A 129 -8.85 14.81 5.13
N LEU A 130 -9.72 15.80 4.88
CA LEU A 130 -9.31 17.19 4.82
C LEU A 130 -9.07 17.72 6.24
N PRO A 131 -7.95 18.40 6.51
CA PRO A 131 -7.63 18.92 7.84
C PRO A 131 -8.44 20.19 8.21
N ILE A 132 -9.51 20.48 7.49
CA ILE A 132 -10.39 21.65 7.67
C ILE A 132 -11.84 21.18 7.56
N ASP A 133 -12.70 21.76 8.38
CA ASP A 133 -14.13 21.48 8.39
C ASP A 133 -14.80 21.89 7.05
N PHE A 134 -15.36 20.89 6.36
CA PHE A 134 -16.05 21.07 5.08
C PHE A 134 -17.28 21.98 5.18
N ASP A 135 -18.00 21.89 6.30
CA ASP A 135 -19.21 22.65 6.55
C ASP A 135 -18.86 24.12 6.83
N GLU A 136 -17.77 24.37 7.57
CA GLU A 136 -17.27 25.73 7.80
C GLU A 136 -16.89 26.44 6.49
N LEU A 137 -16.33 25.70 5.53
CA LEU A 137 -15.96 26.22 4.22
C LEU A 137 -17.12 26.25 3.22
N GLY A 138 -18.30 25.70 3.56
CA GLY A 138 -19.45 25.59 2.65
C GLY A 138 -19.14 24.77 1.39
N LEU A 139 -18.22 23.80 1.50
CA LEU A 139 -17.72 23.03 0.35
C LEU A 139 -18.51 21.75 0.10
N GLY A 140 -19.32 21.26 1.06
CA GLY A 140 -20.09 20.02 0.92
C GLY A 140 -20.91 19.95 -0.37
N ASP A 141 -21.79 20.94 -0.56
CA ASP A 141 -22.63 21.04 -1.77
C ASP A 141 -21.79 21.16 -3.07
N TYR A 142 -20.65 21.86 -3.00
CA TYR A 142 -19.77 22.03 -4.16
C TYR A 142 -19.09 20.71 -4.56
N TYR A 143 -18.61 19.92 -3.60
CA TYR A 143 -17.97 18.63 -3.86
C TYR A 143 -18.95 17.65 -4.53
N GLU A 144 -20.16 17.52 -3.96
CA GLU A 144 -21.20 16.66 -4.51
C GLU A 144 -21.60 17.07 -5.94
N GLN A 145 -21.76 18.38 -6.18
CA GLN A 145 -22.20 18.89 -7.49
C GLN A 145 -21.09 18.89 -8.55
N SER A 146 -19.83 19.07 -8.14
CA SER A 146 -18.69 19.14 -9.05
C SER A 146 -18.19 17.77 -9.51
N GLY A 147 -18.64 16.70 -8.88
CA GLY A 147 -18.20 15.32 -9.17
C GLY A 147 -16.71 15.11 -8.91
N VAL A 148 -16.12 15.93 -8.03
CA VAL A 148 -14.74 15.77 -7.55
C VAL A 148 -14.75 14.76 -6.41
N GLY A 149 -13.76 13.88 -6.37
CA GLY A 149 -13.74 12.80 -5.39
C GLY A 149 -12.39 12.11 -5.31
N THR A 150 -12.32 11.11 -4.45
CA THR A 150 -11.13 10.29 -4.27
C THR A 150 -10.89 9.40 -5.49
N LEU A 151 -9.63 9.15 -5.77
CA LEU A 151 -9.19 8.19 -6.76
C LEU A 151 -9.14 6.78 -6.14
N ASP A 152 -10.12 5.95 -6.50
CA ASP A 152 -10.18 4.55 -6.06
C ASP A 152 -9.23 3.68 -6.88
N ALA A 153 -7.97 3.67 -6.45
CA ALA A 153 -6.91 2.89 -7.07
C ALA A 153 -5.78 2.59 -6.08
N THR A 154 -4.88 1.69 -6.47
CA THR A 154 -3.53 1.68 -5.89
C THR A 154 -2.80 2.98 -6.27
N LYS A 155 -2.37 3.77 -5.29
CA LYS A 155 -1.76 5.09 -5.49
C LYS A 155 -0.71 5.43 -4.43
N LEU A 156 0.24 6.29 -4.80
CA LEU A 156 1.26 6.84 -3.90
C LEU A 156 0.84 8.26 -3.48
N GLY A 157 0.78 8.50 -2.17
CA GLY A 157 0.24 9.75 -1.63
C GLY A 157 -1.16 10.03 -2.17
N GLY A 158 -1.44 11.31 -2.45
CA GLY A 158 -2.82 11.75 -2.71
C GLY A 158 -3.63 11.74 -1.42
N TRP A 159 -4.91 11.41 -1.53
CA TRP A 159 -5.84 11.38 -0.41
C TRP A 159 -6.42 9.97 -0.23
N PRO A 160 -6.47 9.39 0.98
CA PRO A 160 -7.01 8.06 1.13
C PRO A 160 -8.49 8.01 0.73
N SER A 161 -8.86 7.02 -0.10
CA SER A 161 -10.24 6.72 -0.50
C SER A 161 -11.00 6.03 0.65
N CYS A 162 -11.28 6.77 1.71
CA CYS A 162 -11.96 6.24 2.89
C CYS A 162 -13.39 5.78 2.57
N ILE A 163 -13.76 4.60 3.08
CA ILE A 163 -15.13 4.07 3.00
C ILE A 163 -15.86 4.29 4.33
N GLN A 164 -15.14 4.23 5.45
CA GLN A 164 -15.71 4.22 6.79
C GLN A 164 -15.33 5.47 7.59
N SER A 165 -14.04 5.77 7.71
CA SER A 165 -13.49 6.90 8.46
C SER A 165 -12.10 7.25 7.94
N GLU A 166 -11.45 8.28 8.51
CA GLU A 166 -10.01 8.45 8.32
C GLU A 166 -9.24 7.17 8.71
N PRO A 167 -8.13 6.84 8.03
CA PRO A 167 -7.38 5.64 8.34
C PRO A 167 -6.76 5.73 9.74
N TRP A 168 -6.92 4.66 10.52
CA TRP A 168 -6.55 4.67 11.93
C TRP A 168 -5.40 3.71 12.24
N TRP A 169 -4.26 4.28 12.65
CA TRP A 169 -3.00 3.55 12.81
C TRP A 169 -2.68 3.14 14.24
N TYR A 170 -3.35 3.73 15.25
CA TYR A 170 -3.02 3.58 16.68
C TYR A 170 -4.27 3.61 17.55
N PHE A 171 -4.30 2.88 18.67
CA PHE A 171 -5.40 2.95 19.65
C PHE A 171 -5.13 3.91 20.84
N ASP A 172 -3.90 4.39 20.99
CA ASP A 172 -3.51 5.29 22.09
C ASP A 172 -3.29 6.73 21.59
N GLU A 173 -3.65 7.72 22.43
CA GLU A 173 -3.62 9.19 22.22
C GLU A 173 -2.24 9.81 21.87
N GLU A 174 -1.22 9.00 21.57
CA GLU A 174 0.03 9.48 20.96
C GLU A 174 -0.17 9.71 19.45
N ASP A 175 -1.19 10.52 19.14
CA ASP A 175 -1.51 11.00 17.80
C ASP A 175 -0.27 11.60 17.15
N GLN A 176 -0.14 11.39 15.83
CA GLN A 176 0.81 12.03 14.90
C GLN A 176 2.17 11.36 14.62
N LYS A 177 2.43 10.10 15.02
CA LYS A 177 3.70 9.43 14.62
C LYS A 177 3.72 8.88 13.21
N PHE A 178 2.58 8.68 12.55
CA PHE A 178 2.48 8.14 11.19
C PHE A 178 1.99 9.19 10.20
N GLU A 179 2.49 9.09 8.97
CA GLU A 179 2.07 9.90 7.83
C GLU A 179 1.60 8.97 6.71
N TYR A 180 0.41 9.21 6.17
CA TYR A 180 -0.10 8.46 5.04
C TYR A 180 0.91 8.46 3.89
N ALA A 181 1.18 7.29 3.32
CA ALA A 181 2.21 7.10 2.32
C ALA A 181 1.64 6.57 1.01
N LEU A 182 0.80 5.53 1.07
CA LEU A 182 0.18 4.97 -0.12
C LEU A 182 -1.12 4.23 0.21
N GLN A 183 -1.88 3.92 -0.83
CA GLN A 183 -3.04 3.05 -0.80
C GLN A 183 -2.86 1.90 -1.79
N ILE A 184 -3.31 0.71 -1.39
CA ILE A 184 -3.41 -0.47 -2.23
C ILE A 184 -4.90 -0.76 -2.37
N GLY A 185 -5.43 -0.55 -3.58
CA GLY A 185 -6.82 -0.88 -3.86
C GLY A 185 -7.06 -2.38 -3.94
N SER A 186 -8.33 -2.77 -3.96
CA SER A 186 -8.72 -4.08 -4.48
C SER A 186 -8.39 -4.15 -5.98
N GLU A 187 -7.87 -5.28 -6.45
CA GLU A 187 -7.33 -5.44 -7.80
C GLU A 187 -7.78 -6.77 -8.42
N ASP A 188 -9.00 -6.78 -8.99
CA ASP A 188 -9.65 -7.96 -9.57
C ASP A 188 -8.76 -8.76 -10.54
N LYS A 189 -7.98 -8.07 -11.37
CA LYS A 189 -7.09 -8.71 -12.36
C LYS A 189 -6.04 -9.59 -11.68
N ALA A 190 -5.46 -9.08 -10.59
CA ALA A 190 -4.53 -9.84 -9.75
C ALA A 190 -5.23 -10.76 -8.76
N GLY A 191 -6.57 -10.73 -8.65
CA GLY A 191 -7.31 -11.59 -7.73
C GLY A 191 -7.14 -11.18 -6.27
N TRP A 192 -6.85 -9.91 -6.02
CA TRP A 192 -6.79 -9.34 -4.68
C TRP A 192 -8.05 -8.55 -4.36
N MET A 193 -8.62 -8.76 -3.17
CA MET A 193 -9.77 -8.02 -2.66
C MET A 193 -9.57 -7.72 -1.18
N TRP A 194 -9.74 -6.46 -0.79
CA TRP A 194 -9.89 -6.09 0.61
C TRP A 194 -11.36 -6.22 0.99
N GLY A 195 -11.74 -7.29 1.69
CA GLY A 195 -13.14 -7.52 2.07
C GLY A 195 -14.09 -7.44 0.87
N ASP A 196 -15.17 -6.66 1.00
CA ASP A 196 -16.03 -6.28 -0.12
C ASP A 196 -15.53 -4.98 -0.77
N THR A 197 -14.65 -5.11 -1.78
CA THR A 197 -14.20 -4.02 -2.66
C THR A 197 -13.58 -2.82 -1.93
N GLY A 198 -12.77 -3.10 -0.92
CA GLY A 198 -12.10 -2.12 -0.09
C GLY A 198 -10.73 -1.65 -0.57
N SER A 199 -10.02 -0.98 0.33
CA SER A 199 -8.63 -0.55 0.17
C SER A 199 -7.82 -0.73 1.46
N GLY A 200 -6.54 -1.05 1.31
CA GLY A 200 -5.54 -0.98 2.36
C GLY A 200 -4.77 0.33 2.28
N PHE A 201 -4.73 1.06 3.37
CA PHE A 201 -3.97 2.31 3.52
C PHE A 201 -2.69 2.00 4.26
N ILE A 202 -1.56 2.57 3.85
CA ILE A 202 -0.28 2.37 4.51
C ILE A 202 0.30 3.72 4.89
N ALA A 203 0.80 3.82 6.12
CA ALA A 203 1.47 4.99 6.64
C ALA A 203 2.89 4.68 7.08
N ARG A 204 3.79 5.66 6.95
CA ARG A 204 5.20 5.57 7.36
C ARG A 204 5.45 6.44 8.59
N SER A 205 6.24 5.95 9.54
CA SER A 205 6.48 6.72 10.76
C SER A 205 7.38 7.94 10.51
N LYS A 206 6.97 9.08 11.05
CA LYS A 206 7.71 10.36 11.03
C LYS A 206 8.94 10.33 11.95
N THR A 207 8.94 9.48 12.98
CA THR A 207 9.99 9.42 14.01
C THR A 207 10.96 8.26 13.82
N ASN A 208 10.50 7.15 13.25
CA ASN A 208 11.36 6.03 12.89
C ASN A 208 10.98 5.51 11.49
N PRO A 209 11.75 5.83 10.44
CA PRO A 209 11.39 5.52 9.06
C PRO A 209 11.31 4.03 8.73
N ASN A 210 11.73 3.15 9.65
CA ASN A 210 11.58 1.70 9.52
C ASN A 210 10.19 1.20 9.93
N TYR A 211 9.42 1.97 10.71
CA TYR A 211 8.08 1.56 11.11
C TYR A 211 7.03 1.97 10.09
N TRP A 212 6.12 1.04 9.80
CA TRP A 212 5.00 1.21 8.90
C TRP A 212 3.72 0.69 9.54
N ALA A 213 2.61 1.34 9.24
CA ALA A 213 1.28 0.94 9.68
C ALA A 213 0.40 0.61 8.48
N LEU A 214 -0.52 -0.34 8.68
CA LEU A 214 -1.56 -0.72 7.73
C LEU A 214 -2.92 -0.53 8.40
N ASP A 215 -3.82 0.13 7.72
CA ASP A 215 -5.25 0.10 8.02
C ASP A 215 -5.97 -0.36 6.76
N PHE A 216 -7.16 -0.92 6.89
CA PHE A 216 -7.93 -1.33 5.73
C PHE A 216 -9.42 -1.19 5.98
N GLN A 217 -10.12 -0.71 4.95
CA GLN A 217 -11.57 -0.49 5.00
C GLN A 217 -12.22 -1.16 3.80
N PHE A 218 -13.45 -1.60 3.98
CA PHE A 218 -14.28 -2.27 2.97
C PHE A 218 -15.76 -2.03 3.29
N TYR A 219 -16.63 -2.29 2.30
CA TYR A 219 -18.08 -2.09 2.43
C TYR A 219 -18.77 -3.10 3.36
#